data_AF-A0A2E5WV23-F1
#
_entry.id   AF-A0A2E5WV23-F1
#
_cell.length_a   1.000
_cell.length_b   1.000
_cell.length_c   1.000
_cell.angle_alpha   90.00
_cell.angle_beta   90.00
_cell.angle_gamma   90.00
#
_symmetry.space_group_name_H-M   'P 1'
#
loop_
_entity.id
_entity.type
_entity.pdbx_description
1 polymer ?
#
loop_
_entity_poly.entity_id
_entity_poly.type
_entity_poly.pdbx_seq_one_letter_code
_entity_poly.pdbx_strand_id
1 'polypeptide(L)'
;MKETILLVFVVALANASQLFAEEVLVCFPDRRVMASANKVVEQKLTAEESKKNAIILTKIRGKLLWKSRGNKEVKYVKSGVFMVFAESNGAGYVKVGNGVAMEHVHIGMVTYTYFGKVNLIKPSSLD
;
A
#
# COMPACT_ATOMS: atom_id res chain seq x y z
N MET A 1 -27.22 -28.91 25.48
CA MET A 1 -25.88 -29.19 24.91
C MET A 1 -25.82 -29.06 23.39
N LYS A 2 -26.70 -29.70 22.60
CA LYS A 2 -26.70 -29.56 21.12
C LYS A 2 -26.95 -28.13 20.63
N GLU A 3 -27.87 -27.41 21.29
CA GLU A 3 -28.22 -26.02 20.93
C GLU A 3 -27.10 -25.01 21.25
N THR A 4 -26.36 -25.24 22.34
CA THR A 4 -25.20 -24.42 22.73
C THR A 4 -24.04 -24.56 21.74
N ILE A 5 -23.83 -25.75 21.17
CA ILE A 5 -22.78 -26.02 20.16
C ILE A 5 -23.12 -25.32 18.84
N LEU A 6 -24.39 -25.30 18.43
CA LEU A 6 -24.82 -24.65 17.20
C LEU A 6 -24.62 -23.12 17.27
N LEU A 7 -24.93 -22.51 18.41
CA LEU A 7 -24.77 -21.06 18.62
C LEU A 7 -23.30 -20.63 18.57
N VAL A 8 -22.40 -21.40 19.18
CA VAL A 8 -20.95 -21.14 19.15
C VAL A 8 -20.40 -21.22 17.72
N PHE A 9 -20.90 -22.17 16.91
CA PHE A 9 -20.47 -22.33 15.53
C PHE A 9 -20.90 -21.14 14.65
N VAL A 10 -22.11 -20.62 14.85
CA VAL A 10 -22.63 -19.45 14.11
C VAL A 10 -21.87 -18.17 14.47
N VAL A 11 -21.53 -17.96 15.75
CA VAL A 11 -20.72 -16.81 16.18
C VAL A 11 -19.27 -16.90 15.65
N ALA A 12 -18.69 -18.09 15.59
CA ALA A 12 -17.35 -18.29 15.00
C ALA A 12 -17.32 -17.97 13.50
N LEU A 13 -18.35 -18.36 12.75
CA LEU A 13 -18.47 -18.08 11.31
C LEU A 13 -18.74 -16.58 11.03
N ALA A 14 -19.52 -15.91 11.87
CA ALA A 14 -19.80 -14.48 11.73
C ALA A 14 -18.56 -13.59 11.93
N ASN A 15 -17.56 -14.04 12.69
CA ASN A 15 -16.30 -13.30 12.91
C ASN A 15 -15.23 -13.53 11.82
N ALA A 16 -15.33 -14.62 11.05
CA ALA A 16 -14.35 -14.95 10.01
C ALA A 16 -14.44 -13.99 8.79
N SER A 17 -15.63 -13.44 8.52
CA SER A 17 -15.86 -12.55 7.37
C SER A 17 -15.21 -11.17 7.51
N GLN A 18 -14.81 -10.75 8.71
CA GLN A 18 -14.16 -9.44 8.95
C GLN A 18 -12.64 -9.46 8.76
N LEU A 19 -12.08 -10.57 8.28
CA LEU A 19 -10.63 -10.74 8.05
C LEU A 19 -10.20 -10.58 6.59
N PHE A 20 -11.11 -10.28 5.67
CA PHE A 20 -10.73 -10.06 4.28
C PHE A 20 -9.95 -8.76 4.12
N ALA A 21 -8.69 -8.88 3.71
CA ALA A 21 -7.87 -7.75 3.35
C ALA A 21 -8.34 -7.20 2.00
N GLU A 22 -8.86 -5.98 2.00
CA GLU A 22 -9.24 -5.30 0.77
C GLU A 22 -8.02 -4.60 0.17
N GLU A 23 -7.69 -4.87 -1.08
CA GLU A 23 -6.72 -4.07 -1.83
C GLU A 23 -7.30 -2.70 -2.17
N VAL A 24 -6.65 -1.65 -1.68
CA VAL A 24 -7.04 -0.25 -1.83
C VAL A 24 -6.26 0.41 -2.96
N LEU A 25 -4.97 0.09 -3.07
CA LEU A 25 -4.09 0.56 -4.14
C LEU A 25 -3.23 -0.60 -4.61
N VAL A 26 -3.15 -0.79 -5.93
CA VAL A 26 -2.15 -1.65 -6.58
C VAL A 26 -1.52 -0.87 -7.72
N CYS A 27 -0.19 -0.81 -7.73
CA CYS A 27 0.59 -0.24 -8.81
C CYS A 27 1.86 -1.08 -9.04
N PHE A 28 2.13 -1.40 -10.30
CA PHE A 28 3.37 -2.04 -10.73
C PHE A 28 4.29 -0.97 -11.34
N PRO A 29 5.33 -0.51 -10.62
CA PRO A 29 6.17 0.58 -11.11
C PRO A 29 6.95 0.16 -12.35
N ASP A 30 7.07 1.05 -13.33
CA ASP A 30 7.89 0.85 -14.53
C ASP A 30 9.23 1.57 -14.43
N ARG A 31 9.41 2.40 -13.42
CA ARG A 31 10.59 3.24 -13.23
C ARG A 31 10.96 3.41 -11.77
N ARG A 32 12.25 3.51 -11.52
CA ARG A 32 12.83 3.82 -10.21
C ARG A 32 13.91 4.88 -10.32
N VAL A 33 13.90 5.83 -9.38
CA VAL A 33 14.97 6.80 -9.16
C VAL A 33 15.62 6.50 -7.81
N MET A 34 16.94 6.37 -7.80
CA MET A 34 17.75 6.15 -6.61
C MET A 34 18.55 7.43 -6.35
N ALA A 35 18.33 8.07 -5.21
CA ALA A 35 19.04 9.27 -4.81
C ALA A 35 19.87 9.00 -3.55
N SER A 36 21.15 9.35 -3.62
CA SER A 36 22.13 9.33 -2.53
C SER A 36 22.85 10.68 -2.50
N ALA A 37 23.70 10.92 -1.50
CA ALA A 37 24.41 12.20 -1.33
C ALA A 37 25.16 12.66 -2.60
N ASN A 38 25.74 11.73 -3.35
CA ASN A 38 26.63 12.05 -4.47
C ASN A 38 26.11 11.59 -5.83
N LYS A 39 24.96 10.93 -5.88
CA LYS A 39 24.49 10.27 -7.10
C LYS A 39 22.98 10.15 -7.15
N VAL A 40 22.42 10.48 -8.32
CA VAL A 40 21.05 10.16 -8.71
C VAL A 40 21.10 9.24 -9.92
N VAL A 41 20.39 8.11 -9.84
CA VAL A 41 20.30 7.13 -10.93
C VAL A 41 18.84 6.83 -11.21
N GLU A 42 18.44 7.03 -12.46
CA GLU A 42 17.14 6.59 -12.97
C GLU A 42 17.30 5.26 -13.71
N GLN A 43 16.37 4.34 -13.47
CA GLN A 43 16.36 3.02 -14.07
C GLN A 43 14.94 2.65 -14.49
N LYS A 44 14.79 2.18 -15.73
CA LYS A 44 13.58 1.49 -16.18
C LYS A 44 13.55 0.09 -15.59
N LEU A 45 12.45 -0.29 -14.97
CA LEU A 45 12.29 -1.60 -14.35
C LEU A 45 11.87 -2.64 -15.39
N THR A 46 12.44 -3.84 -15.27
CA THR A 46 11.94 -5.04 -15.95
C THR A 46 10.59 -5.46 -15.38
N ALA A 47 9.86 -6.35 -16.07
CA ALA A 47 8.59 -6.87 -15.56
C ALA A 47 8.74 -7.61 -14.21
N GLU A 48 9.86 -8.32 -14.01
CA GLU A 48 10.17 -8.99 -12.75
C GLU A 48 10.44 -7.99 -11.63
N GLU A 49 11.30 -6.98 -11.89
CA GLU A 49 11.57 -5.92 -10.92
C GLU A 49 10.30 -5.12 -10.58
N SER A 50 9.45 -4.85 -11.58
CA SER A 50 8.17 -4.18 -11.40
C SER A 50 7.27 -4.94 -10.44
N LYS A 51 7.12 -6.26 -10.61
CA LYS A 51 6.37 -7.12 -9.69
C LYS A 51 6.98 -7.15 -8.29
N LYS A 52 8.31 -7.29 -8.19
CA LYS A 52 9.04 -7.32 -6.92
C LYS A 52 8.90 -6.01 -6.13
N ASN A 53 8.79 -4.88 -6.82
CA ASN A 53 8.66 -3.56 -6.23
C ASN A 53 7.23 -3.01 -6.31
N ALA A 54 6.21 -3.87 -6.43
CA ALA A 54 4.82 -3.43 -6.48
C ALA A 54 4.47 -2.55 -5.26
N ILE A 55 3.65 -1.53 -5.49
CA ILE A 55 3.12 -0.64 -4.46
C ILE A 55 1.72 -1.15 -4.14
N ILE A 56 1.56 -1.75 -2.95
CA ILE A 56 0.30 -2.38 -2.56
C ILE A 56 -0.13 -1.83 -1.20
N LEU A 57 -1.29 -1.18 -1.17
CA LEU A 57 -1.97 -0.79 0.06
C LEU A 57 -3.24 -1.62 0.23
N THR A 58 -3.48 -2.06 1.47
CA THR A 58 -4.67 -2.82 1.85
C THR A 58 -5.37 -2.19 3.04
N LYS A 59 -6.70 -2.29 3.12
CA LYS A 59 -7.48 -1.98 4.32
C LYS A 59 -7.83 -3.28 5.04
N ILE A 60 -7.46 -3.39 6.31
CA ILE A 60 -7.79 -4.52 7.18
C ILE A 60 -8.38 -3.95 8.47
N ARG A 61 -9.64 -4.29 8.76
CA ARG A 61 -10.36 -3.83 9.98
C ARG A 61 -10.24 -2.31 10.21
N GLY A 62 -10.46 -1.53 9.14
CA GLY A 62 -10.40 -0.07 9.18
C GLY A 62 -8.98 0.52 9.10
N LYS A 63 -7.92 -0.27 9.24
CA LYS A 63 -6.54 0.19 9.17
C LYS A 63 -5.99 0.10 7.75
N LEU A 64 -5.35 1.17 7.28
CA LEU A 64 -4.62 1.17 6.01
C LEU A 64 -3.19 0.67 6.24
N LEU A 65 -2.82 -0.37 5.51
CA LEU A 65 -1.54 -1.06 5.64
C LEU A 65 -0.80 -1.08 4.31
N TRP A 66 0.49 -0.78 4.37
CA TRP A 66 1.43 -0.88 3.27
C TRP A 66 1.96 -2.29 3.14
N LYS A 67 1.16 -3.14 2.48
CA LYS A 67 1.42 -4.57 2.33
C LYS A 67 2.78 -4.84 1.70
N SER A 68 3.14 -4.13 0.63
CA SER A 68 4.44 -4.31 -0.05
C SER A 68 5.66 -3.82 0.75
N ARG A 69 5.44 -3.18 1.90
CA ARG A 69 6.50 -2.75 2.83
C ARG A 69 6.38 -3.43 4.19
N GLY A 70 5.83 -4.65 4.23
CA GLY A 70 5.74 -5.44 5.46
C GLY A 70 4.58 -5.02 6.36
N ASN A 71 3.45 -4.65 5.76
CA ASN A 71 2.21 -4.29 6.46
C ASN A 71 2.35 -3.08 7.42
N LYS A 72 3.16 -2.08 7.06
CA LYS A 72 3.30 -0.86 7.85
C LYS A 72 2.00 -0.06 7.84
N GLU A 73 1.55 0.41 8.99
CA GLU A 73 0.35 1.24 9.07
C GLU A 73 0.64 2.63 8.48
N VAL A 74 -0.25 3.09 7.60
CA VAL A 74 -0.14 4.38 6.92
C VAL A 74 -1.35 5.27 7.23
N LYS A 75 -1.10 6.57 7.26
CA LYS A 75 -2.15 7.58 7.35
C LYS A 75 -2.50 8.07 5.95
N TYR A 76 -3.79 8.10 5.66
CA TYR A 76 -4.31 8.72 4.44
C TYR A 76 -4.56 10.21 4.68
N VAL A 77 -4.12 11.03 3.73
CA VAL A 77 -4.39 12.46 3.66
C VAL A 77 -4.70 12.83 2.22
N LYS A 78 -5.81 13.55 2.01
CA LYS A 78 -6.12 14.19 0.73
C LYS A 78 -5.48 15.58 0.68
N SER A 79 -4.67 15.84 -0.35
CA SER A 79 -3.98 17.12 -0.55
C SER A 79 -4.28 17.63 -1.96
N GLY A 80 -5.32 18.45 -2.10
CA GLY A 80 -5.81 18.90 -3.40
C GLY A 80 -6.28 17.71 -4.25
N VAL A 81 -5.68 17.55 -5.44
CA VAL A 81 -5.97 16.44 -6.36
C VAL A 81 -5.23 15.15 -6.01
N PHE A 82 -4.37 15.17 -4.99
CA PHE A 82 -3.53 14.03 -4.63
C PHE A 82 -4.10 13.28 -3.42
N MET A 83 -3.99 11.95 -3.48
CA MET A 83 -4.14 11.06 -2.34
C MET A 83 -2.74 10.72 -1.83
N VAL A 84 -2.47 10.94 -0.55
CA VAL A 84 -1.18 10.67 0.08
C VAL A 84 -1.36 9.65 1.20
N PHE A 85 -0.50 8.63 1.21
CA PHE A 85 -0.45 7.57 2.20
C PHE A 85 0.93 7.59 2.84
N ALA A 86 1.06 8.10 4.05
CA ALA A 86 2.35 8.29 4.70
C ALA A 86 2.55 7.31 5.87
N GLU A 87 3.71 6.69 5.96
CA GLU A 87 4.08 5.91 7.14
C GLU A 87 4.29 6.86 8.33
N SER A 88 3.79 6.49 9.51
CA SER A 88 3.76 7.38 10.67
C SER A 88 5.14 7.76 11.22
N ASN A 89 6.18 7.01 10.90
CA ASN A 89 7.57 7.25 11.32
C ASN A 89 8.38 8.06 10.29
N GLY A 90 7.78 8.48 9.17
CA GLY A 90 8.47 9.22 8.12
C GLY A 90 9.40 8.40 7.21
N ALA A 91 9.39 7.06 7.31
CA ALA A 91 10.26 6.21 6.47
C ALA A 91 9.86 6.21 4.98
N GLY A 92 8.64 6.66 4.66
CA GLY A 92 8.21 6.84 3.29
C GLY A 92 6.74 7.23 3.15
N TYR A 93 6.33 7.45 1.90
CA TYR A 93 4.95 7.71 1.53
C TYR A 93 4.64 7.23 0.11
N VAL A 94 3.36 7.04 -0.16
CA VAL A 94 2.81 6.87 -1.52
C VAL A 94 1.96 8.09 -1.84
N LYS A 95 2.18 8.70 -2.99
CA LYS A 95 1.34 9.77 -3.55
C LYS A 95 0.69 9.28 -4.83
N VAL A 96 -0.61 9.48 -4.96
CA VAL A 96 -1.40 9.09 -6.14
C VAL A 96 -2.11 10.31 -6.69
N GLY A 97 -2.01 10.52 -8.00
CA GLY A 97 -2.71 11.59 -8.71
C GLY A 97 -2.63 11.38 -10.22
N ASN A 98 -3.64 11.83 -10.96
CA ASN A 98 -3.71 11.73 -12.42
C ASN A 98 -3.42 10.31 -12.97
N GLY A 99 -3.88 9.26 -12.27
CA GLY A 99 -3.66 7.86 -12.67
C GLY A 99 -2.24 7.34 -12.48
N VAL A 100 -1.37 8.09 -11.79
CA VAL A 100 0.01 7.71 -11.48
C VAL A 100 0.20 7.57 -9.98
N ALA A 101 0.93 6.54 -9.57
CA ALA A 101 1.42 6.40 -8.21
C ALA A 101 2.93 6.67 -8.18
N MET A 102 3.35 7.38 -7.13
CA MET A 102 4.73 7.61 -6.75
C MET A 102 4.92 7.08 -5.33
N GLU A 103 5.76 6.07 -5.15
CA GLU A 103 6.25 5.67 -3.82
C GLU A 103 7.61 6.31 -3.58
N HIS A 104 7.80 6.86 -2.39
CA HIS A 104 9.06 7.44 -1.93
C HIS A 104 9.44 6.77 -0.61
N VAL A 105 10.59 6.09 -0.56
CA VAL A 105 11.04 5.35 0.63
C VAL A 105 12.52 5.59 0.91
N HIS A 106 12.86 5.66 2.19
CA HIS A 106 14.23 5.78 2.66
C HIS A 106 14.74 4.41 3.13
N ILE A 107 15.86 3.95 2.56
CA ILE A 107 16.53 2.71 2.95
C ILE A 107 18.00 3.05 3.24
N GLY A 108 18.33 3.16 4.53
CA GLY A 108 19.62 3.69 4.96
C GLY A 108 19.81 5.13 4.48
N MET A 109 20.93 5.41 3.83
CA MET A 109 21.24 6.74 3.26
C MET A 109 20.78 6.92 1.81
N VAL A 110 20.02 5.96 1.26
CA VAL A 110 19.53 5.99 -0.11
C VAL A 110 18.03 6.15 -0.11
N THR A 111 17.56 7.06 -0.96
CA THR A 111 16.15 7.29 -1.21
C THR A 111 15.76 6.63 -2.52
N TYR A 112 14.75 5.78 -2.48
CA TYR A 112 14.19 5.13 -3.65
C TYR A 112 12.84 5.75 -3.95
N THR A 113 12.66 6.22 -5.18
CA THR A 113 11.38 6.69 -5.68
C THR A 113 10.92 5.81 -6.82
N TYR A 114 9.77 5.17 -6.68
CA TYR A 114 9.15 4.31 -7.69
C TYR A 114 7.98 5.03 -8.33
N PHE A 115 7.86 4.92 -9.64
CA PHE A 115 6.77 5.51 -10.41
C PHE A 115 6.07 4.42 -11.22
N GLY A 116 4.75 4.50 -11.33
CA GLY A 116 3.98 3.63 -12.20
C GLY A 116 2.55 4.10 -12.40
N LYS A 117 1.90 3.54 -13.42
CA LYS A 117 0.47 3.71 -13.63
C LYS A 117 -0.29 2.94 -12.55
N VAL A 118 -1.34 3.55 -12.02
CA VAL A 118 -2.24 2.91 -11.07
C VAL A 118 -2.99 1.78 -11.79
N ASN A 119 -2.90 0.57 -11.25
CA ASN A 119 -3.66 -0.58 -11.75
C ASN A 119 -5.00 -0.69 -11.02
N LEU A 120 -5.04 -0.34 -9.74
CA LEU A 120 -6.23 -0.31 -8.91
C LEU A 120 -6.14 0.86 -7.93
N ILE A 121 -7.21 1.62 -7.78
CA ILE A 121 -7.41 2.53 -6.65
C ILE A 121 -8.89 2.49 -6.24
N LYS A 122 -9.17 2.39 -4.94
CA LYS A 122 -10.52 2.42 -4.38
C LYS A 122 -10.69 3.60 -3.43
N PRO A 123 -11.07 4.79 -3.93
CA PRO A 123 -11.26 5.96 -3.09
C PRO A 123 -12.33 5.77 -2.01
N SER A 124 -13.41 5.02 -2.30
CA SER A 124 -14.49 4.71 -1.34
C SER A 124 -14.03 3.89 -0.13
N SER A 125 -12.88 3.22 -0.23
CA SER A 125 -12.29 2.48 0.88
C SER A 125 -11.47 3.39 1.81
N LEU A 126 -11.35 4.69 1.52
CA LEU A 126 -10.57 5.65 2.30
C LEU A 126 -11.40 6.42 3.34
N ASP A 127 -12.72 6.38 3.19
CA ASP A 127 -13.69 6.94 4.12
C ASP A 127 -13.95 6.01 5.34
#